data_AF-A0A644WRU7-F1
#
_entry.id   AF-A0A644WRU7-F1
#
_cell.length_a   1.000
_cell.length_b   1.000
_cell.length_c   1.000
_cell.angle_alpha   90.00
_cell.angle_beta   90.00
_cell.angle_gamma   90.00
#
_symmetry.space_group_name_H-M   'P 1'
#
loop_
_entity.id
_entity.type
_entity.pdbx_description
1 polymer ?
#
loop_
_entity_poly.entity_id
_entity_poly.type
_entity_poly.pdbx_seq_one_letter_code
_entity_poly.pdbx_strand_id
1 'polypeptide(L)'
;MNVMTRAWEIAKEGQAKFGGFVKEYFAMSLRAAWAELKGMVKMMKVELTSGSRNFKSWVARITGTDAKWGLKREFINSADYTWELEDGIYQINGAPRDSHQSLFENEIIRIENGEIAQYLSKEQAKAMFTK
;
A
#
# COMPACT_ATOMS: atom_id res chain seq x y z
N MET A 1 -12.59 6.59 -6.00
CA MET A 1 -12.93 7.94 -6.50
C MET A 1 -12.43 8.09 -7.94
N ASN A 2 -13.22 8.67 -8.85
CA ASN A 2 -12.77 8.94 -10.23
C ASN A 2 -12.11 10.34 -10.29
N VAL A 3 -10.82 10.39 -10.64
CA VAL A 3 -10.02 11.62 -10.76
C VAL A 3 -10.69 12.68 -11.62
N MET A 4 -11.23 12.28 -12.78
CA MET A 4 -11.77 13.22 -13.76
C MET A 4 -13.07 13.86 -13.27
N THR A 5 -13.92 13.08 -12.61
CA THR A 5 -15.14 13.59 -11.97
C THR A 5 -14.79 14.60 -10.88
N ARG A 6 -13.82 14.27 -10.01
CA ARG A 6 -13.38 15.17 -8.94
C ARG A 6 -12.73 16.46 -9.47
N ALA A 7 -11.90 16.33 -10.50
CA ALA A 7 -11.30 17.48 -11.18
C ALA A 7 -12.36 18.40 -11.81
N TRP A 8 -13.41 17.82 -12.41
CA TRP A 8 -14.52 18.58 -12.98
C TRP A 8 -15.30 19.36 -11.91
N GLU A 9 -15.52 18.78 -10.73
CA GLU A 9 -16.13 19.47 -9.59
C GLU A 9 -15.31 20.66 -9.12
N ILE A 10 -14.02 20.45 -8.86
CA ILE A 10 -13.09 21.51 -8.42
C ILE A 10 -13.02 22.63 -9.47
N ALA A 11 -13.05 22.29 -10.77
CA ALA A 11 -13.06 23.28 -11.84
C ALA A 11 -14.35 24.12 -11.88
N LYS A 12 -15.52 23.50 -11.64
CA LYS A 12 -16.79 24.23 -11.51
C LYS A 12 -16.81 25.15 -10.29
N GLU A 13 -16.22 24.73 -9.17
CA GLU A 13 -16.07 25.59 -8.00
C GLU A 13 -15.18 26.80 -8.27
N GLY A 14 -14.07 26.60 -8.99
CA GLY A 14 -13.21 27.69 -9.46
C GLY A 14 -13.96 28.68 -10.35
N GLN A 15 -14.72 28.15 -11.32
CA GLN A 15 -15.59 28.96 -12.18
C GLN A 15 -16.63 29.76 -11.38
N ALA A 16 -17.30 29.14 -10.41
CA ALA A 16 -18.32 29.80 -9.60
C ALA A 16 -17.76 30.93 -8.72
N LYS A 17 -16.51 30.79 -8.25
CA LYS A 17 -15.85 31.77 -7.37
C LYS A 17 -15.19 32.91 -8.13
N PHE A 18 -14.61 32.63 -9.29
CA PHE A 18 -13.73 33.56 -9.99
C PHE A 18 -14.19 33.91 -11.42
N GLY A 19 -15.25 33.29 -11.92
CA GLY A 19 -15.75 33.48 -13.29
C GLY A 19 -14.98 32.65 -14.33
N GLY A 20 -15.12 33.00 -15.61
CA GLY A 20 -14.40 32.33 -16.71
C GLY A 20 -15.00 30.99 -17.16
N PHE A 21 -14.20 30.17 -17.82
CA PHE A 21 -14.58 28.87 -18.36
C PHE A 21 -13.95 27.71 -17.57
N VAL A 22 -14.73 26.66 -17.32
CA VAL A 22 -14.28 25.43 -16.63
C VAL A 22 -12.95 24.88 -17.19
N LYS A 23 -12.76 24.93 -18.51
CA LYS A 23 -11.56 24.45 -19.19
C LYS A 23 -10.27 25.15 -18.73
N GLU A 24 -10.37 26.39 -18.26
CA GLU A 24 -9.23 27.19 -17.81
C GLU A 24 -8.72 26.71 -16.44
N TYR A 25 -9.62 26.17 -15.61
CA TYR A 25 -9.28 25.61 -14.30
C TYR A 25 -8.84 24.16 -14.38
N PHE A 26 -9.09 23.47 -15.50
CA PHE A 26 -8.98 22.02 -15.60
C PHE A 26 -7.60 21.48 -15.20
N ALA A 27 -6.53 22.12 -15.64
CA ALA A 27 -5.17 21.69 -15.31
C ALA A 27 -4.82 21.86 -13.82
N MET A 28 -5.38 22.87 -13.14
CA MET A 28 -5.16 23.09 -11.71
C MET A 28 -6.04 22.14 -10.89
N SER A 29 -7.30 21.99 -11.30
CA SER A 29 -8.25 21.06 -10.67
C SER A 29 -7.83 19.60 -10.80
N LEU A 30 -7.22 19.22 -11.92
CA LEU A 30 -6.66 17.87 -12.09
C LEU A 30 -5.49 17.63 -11.12
N ARG A 31 -4.61 18.61 -10.95
CA ARG A 31 -3.51 18.53 -9.96
C ARG A 31 -4.04 18.42 -8.54
N ALA A 32 -5.06 19.20 -8.19
CA ALA A 32 -5.71 19.14 -6.88
C ALA A 32 -6.40 17.78 -6.65
N ALA A 33 -7.16 17.28 -7.62
CA ALA A 33 -7.80 15.96 -7.53
C ALA A 33 -6.78 14.82 -7.41
N TRP A 34 -5.66 14.90 -8.14
CA TRP A 34 -4.57 13.93 -7.98
C TRP A 34 -3.85 14.06 -6.64
N ALA A 35 -3.69 15.27 -6.11
CA ALA A 35 -3.09 15.49 -4.79
C ALA A 35 -4.00 14.96 -3.67
N GLU A 36 -5.31 15.18 -3.76
CA GLU A 36 -6.30 14.57 -2.86
C GLU A 36 -6.21 13.05 -2.91
N LEU A 37 -6.15 12.46 -4.11
CA LEU A 37 -6.03 11.01 -4.26
C LEU A 37 -4.70 10.45 -3.76
N LYS A 38 -3.58 11.11 -4.06
CA LYS A 38 -2.27 10.70 -3.55
C LYS A 38 -2.17 10.86 -2.03
N GLY A 39 -2.79 11.90 -1.47
CA GLY A 39 -2.92 12.09 -0.03
C GLY A 39 -3.88 11.10 0.63
N MET A 40 -4.77 10.48 -0.15
CA MET A 40 -5.66 9.39 0.31
C MET A 40 -5.00 8.01 0.28
N VAL A 41 -3.95 7.79 -0.52
CA VAL A 41 -3.16 6.56 -0.45
C VAL A 41 -2.33 6.62 0.82
N LYS A 42 -2.97 6.29 1.94
CA LYS A 42 -2.29 6.09 3.20
C LYS A 42 -1.37 4.89 3.02
N MET A 43 -0.07 5.12 3.16
CA MET A 43 0.92 4.06 3.17
C MET A 43 1.20 3.67 4.61
N MET A 44 1.32 2.36 4.83
CA MET A 44 1.81 1.84 6.10
C MET A 44 3.33 1.83 6.05
N LYS A 45 3.98 2.51 6.99
CA LYS A 45 5.42 2.39 7.19
C LYS A 45 5.70 1.16 8.04
N VAL A 46 6.51 0.24 7.52
CA VAL A 46 6.97 -0.95 8.24
C VAL A 46 8.47 -0.84 8.43
N GLU A 47 8.90 -0.81 9.69
CA GLU A 47 10.31 -0.84 10.07
C GLU A 47 10.59 -2.20 10.69
N LEU A 48 11.52 -2.96 10.10
CA LEU A 48 11.96 -4.24 10.65
C LEU A 48 13.40 -4.11 11.15
N THR A 49 13.76 -5.03 12.02
CA THR A 49 15.14 -5.12 12.50
C THR A 49 16.07 -5.56 11.38
N SER A 50 17.29 -5.01 11.34
CA SER A 50 18.35 -5.51 10.46
C SER A 50 18.61 -6.99 10.77
N GLY A 51 18.29 -7.84 9.81
CA GLY A 51 18.47 -9.28 9.96
C GLY A 51 19.94 -9.70 9.92
N SER A 52 20.22 -10.92 10.39
CA SER A 52 21.53 -11.56 10.19
C SER A 52 21.56 -12.31 8.85
N ARG A 53 22.73 -12.87 8.50
CA ARG A 53 22.88 -13.74 7.32
C ARG A 53 21.87 -14.89 7.28
N ASN A 54 21.53 -15.44 8.45
CA ASN A 54 20.68 -16.62 8.61
C ASN A 54 19.22 -16.27 8.93
N PHE A 55 18.98 -15.08 9.48
CA PHE A 55 17.66 -14.59 9.82
C PHE A 55 17.46 -13.26 9.12
N LYS A 56 16.88 -13.28 7.90
CA LYS A 56 16.73 -12.07 7.07
C LYS A 56 15.36 -11.45 7.27
N SER A 57 15.32 -10.13 7.38
CA SER A 57 14.07 -9.37 7.32
C SER A 57 13.69 -9.13 5.86
N TRP A 58 12.44 -9.40 5.49
CA TRP A 58 11.94 -9.18 4.14
C TRP A 58 10.44 -8.95 4.12
N VAL A 59 9.99 -8.24 3.08
CA VAL A 59 8.57 -8.01 2.80
C VAL A 59 8.28 -8.42 1.37
N ALA A 60 7.18 -9.14 1.16
CA ALA A 60 6.73 -9.49 -0.17
C ALA A 60 5.24 -9.21 -0.35
N ARG A 61 4.87 -8.57 -1.45
CA ARG A 61 3.48 -8.42 -1.87
C ARG A 61 2.96 -9.76 -2.39
N ILE A 62 1.78 -10.16 -1.95
CA ILE A 62 1.08 -11.32 -2.48
C ILE A 62 0.20 -10.86 -3.64
N THR A 63 0.51 -11.31 -4.86
CA THR A 63 -0.19 -10.88 -6.09
C THR A 63 -1.12 -11.94 -6.67
N GLY A 64 -1.16 -13.13 -6.07
CA GLY A 64 -2.03 -14.22 -6.52
C GLY A 64 -1.66 -15.57 -5.90
N THR A 65 -2.16 -16.63 -6.49
CA THR A 65 -1.80 -18.02 -6.15
C THR A 65 -0.67 -18.53 -7.04
N ASP A 66 0.08 -19.50 -6.52
CA ASP A 66 1.15 -20.19 -7.24
C ASP A 66 0.98 -21.70 -7.04
N ALA A 67 1.10 -22.49 -8.11
CA ALA A 67 0.87 -23.94 -8.05
C ALA A 67 1.87 -24.69 -7.15
N LYS A 68 3.12 -24.20 -7.06
CA LYS A 68 4.20 -24.84 -6.28
C LYS A 68 4.23 -24.33 -4.85
N TRP A 69 4.09 -23.02 -4.66
CA TRP A 69 4.32 -22.35 -3.36
C TRP A 69 3.02 -21.95 -2.66
N GLY A 70 1.89 -22.07 -3.35
CA GLY A 70 0.56 -21.70 -2.91
C GLY A 70 0.24 -20.22 -3.09
N LEU A 71 1.22 -19.33 -2.91
CA LEU A 71 1.06 -17.88 -3.04
C LEU A 71 2.18 -17.33 -3.95
N LYS A 72 1.78 -16.50 -4.90
CA LYS A 72 2.70 -15.72 -5.74
C LYS A 72 3.16 -14.50 -4.97
N ARG A 73 4.48 -14.34 -4.84
CA ARG A 73 5.13 -13.29 -4.04
C ARG A 73 6.03 -12.43 -4.90
N GLU A 74 5.95 -11.12 -4.71
CA GLU A 74 6.84 -10.13 -5.29
C GLU A 74 7.58 -9.43 -4.15
N PHE A 75 8.88 -9.70 -4.02
CA PHE A 75 9.70 -9.16 -2.94
C PHE A 75 10.00 -7.68 -3.17
N ILE A 76 9.85 -6.88 -2.12
CA ILE A 76 10.04 -5.44 -2.17
C ILE A 76 11.38 -5.13 -1.50
N ASN A 77 12.23 -4.36 -2.18
CA ASN A 77 13.48 -3.87 -1.59
C ASN A 77 13.18 -2.82 -0.53
N SER A 78 13.87 -2.88 0.60
CA SER A 78 13.85 -1.81 1.60
C SER A 78 14.92 -0.77 1.33
N ALA A 79 14.66 0.45 1.82
CA ALA A 79 15.70 1.39 2.19
C ALA A 79 15.92 1.24 3.70
N ASP A 80 17.12 0.81 4.12
CA ASP A 80 17.48 0.66 5.54
C ASP A 80 16.46 -0.11 6.40
N TYR A 81 16.00 -1.27 5.90
CA TYR A 81 15.00 -2.11 6.59
C TYR A 81 13.66 -1.41 6.88
N THR A 82 13.35 -0.39 6.07
CA THR A 82 12.07 0.30 6.06
C THR A 82 11.36 0.06 4.74
N TRP A 83 10.05 -0.21 4.80
CA TRP A 83 9.16 -0.34 3.66
C TRP A 83 7.98 0.61 3.78
N GLU A 84 7.55 1.18 2.65
CA GLU A 84 6.30 1.91 2.52
C GLU A 84 5.33 1.04 1.72
N LEU A 85 4.25 0.61 2.37
CA LEU A 85 3.32 -0.36 1.82
C LEU A 85 1.97 0.32 1.51
N GLU A 86 1.58 0.27 0.25
CA GLU A 86 0.22 0.62 -0.18
C GLU A 86 -0.79 -0.47 0.20
N ASP A 87 -2.08 -0.17 0.06
CA ASP A 87 -3.16 -1.14 0.24
C ASP A 87 -2.93 -2.43 -0.56
N GLY A 88 -3.11 -3.57 0.10
CA GLY A 88 -2.79 -4.86 -0.46
C GLY A 88 -2.59 -5.95 0.57
N ILE A 89 -2.16 -7.11 0.10
CA ILE A 89 -1.83 -8.26 0.96
C ILE A 89 -0.32 -8.47 0.90
N TYR A 90 0.32 -8.56 2.07
CA TYR A 90 1.76 -8.71 2.20
C TYR A 90 2.09 -9.85 3.14
N GLN A 91 3.19 -10.53 2.87
CA GLN A 91 3.86 -11.35 3.85
C GLN A 91 5.08 -10.61 4.37
N ILE A 92 5.16 -10.48 5.69
CA ILE A 92 6.22 -9.77 6.39
C ILE A 92 6.95 -10.78 7.25
N ASN A 93 8.26 -10.84 7.10
CA ASN A 93 9.11 -11.67 7.93
C ASN A 93 10.15 -10.77 8.58
N GLY A 94 10.03 -10.54 9.88
CA GLY A 94 11.02 -9.81 10.66
C GLY A 94 11.98 -10.79 11.33
N ALA A 95 13.28 -10.55 11.13
CA ALA A 95 14.30 -11.33 11.79
C ALA A 95 14.35 -10.99 13.29
N PRO A 96 14.46 -11.99 14.17
CA PRO A 96 14.79 -11.75 15.56
C PRO A 96 16.21 -11.17 15.64
N ARG A 97 16.41 -10.15 16.48
CA ARG A 97 17.74 -9.66 16.85
C ARG A 97 17.95 -9.90 18.33
N ASP A 98 19.15 -10.30 18.72
CA ASP A 98 19.54 -10.65 20.09
C ASP A 98 18.87 -9.78 21.16
N SER A 99 17.79 -10.31 21.78
CA SER A 99 16.91 -9.71 22.81
C SER A 99 15.82 -8.70 22.38
N HIS A 100 15.69 -8.32 21.10
CA HIS A 100 14.54 -7.58 20.57
C HIS A 100 13.75 -8.45 19.57
N GLN A 101 12.55 -8.87 19.98
CA GLN A 101 11.60 -9.51 19.10
C GLN A 101 11.17 -8.50 18.04
N SER A 102 11.28 -8.87 16.75
CA SER A 102 10.73 -8.04 15.70
C SER A 102 9.21 -7.96 15.88
N LEU A 103 8.60 -6.83 15.53
CA LEU A 103 7.14 -6.67 15.59
C LEU A 103 6.40 -7.66 14.70
N PHE A 104 7.10 -8.19 13.70
CA PHE A 104 6.61 -9.19 12.76
C PHE A 104 7.58 -10.37 12.76
N GLU A 105 7.09 -11.58 12.86
CA GLU A 105 7.91 -12.79 12.72
C GLU A 105 7.77 -13.37 11.32
N ASN A 106 6.54 -13.72 10.93
CA ASN A 106 6.21 -14.32 9.63
C ASN A 106 4.70 -14.24 9.34
N GLU A 107 4.12 -13.06 9.46
CA GLU A 107 2.69 -12.83 9.31
C GLU A 107 2.32 -12.51 7.86
N ILE A 108 1.09 -12.87 7.49
CA ILE A 108 0.44 -12.35 6.30
C ILE A 108 -0.57 -11.31 6.77
N ILE A 109 -0.43 -10.08 6.29
CA ILE A 109 -1.30 -8.97 6.63
C ILE A 109 -2.01 -8.42 5.41
N ARG A 110 -3.24 -7.95 5.62
CA ARG A 110 -3.99 -7.12 4.69
C ARG A 110 -3.92 -5.68 5.18
N ILE A 111 -3.48 -4.79 4.31
CA ILE A 111 -3.41 -3.35 4.55
C ILE A 111 -4.57 -2.71 3.80
N GLU A 112 -5.35 -1.89 4.51
CA GLU A 112 -6.36 -1.02 3.94
C GLU A 112 -6.26 0.35 4.59
N ASN A 113 -6.30 1.40 3.77
CA ASN A 113 -6.12 2.78 4.22
C ASN A 113 -4.87 2.96 5.10
N GLY A 114 -3.76 2.29 4.75
CA GLY A 114 -2.46 2.41 5.44
C GLY A 114 -2.42 1.83 6.85
N GLU A 115 -3.41 1.03 7.24
CA GLU A 115 -3.47 0.33 8.52
C GLU A 115 -3.61 -1.18 8.30
N ILE A 116 -3.18 -1.98 9.29
CA ILE A 116 -3.40 -3.42 9.25
C ILE A 116 -4.89 -3.69 9.46
N ALA A 117 -5.59 -3.99 8.38
CA ALA A 117 -6.99 -4.35 8.42
C ALA A 117 -7.22 -5.77 8.96
N GLN A 118 -6.32 -6.71 8.62
CA GLN A 118 -6.47 -8.10 9.03
C GLN A 118 -5.14 -8.88 9.01
N TYR A 119 -4.98 -9.79 9.98
CA TYR A 119 -4.00 -10.87 9.93
C TYR A 119 -4.64 -12.11 9.28
N LEU A 120 -3.97 -12.68 8.29
CA LEU A 120 -4.47 -13.78 7.47
C LEU A 120 -3.66 -15.04 7.70
N SER A 121 -4.34 -16.18 7.72
CA SER A 121 -3.69 -17.46 7.46
C SER A 121 -3.31 -17.57 5.97
N LYS A 122 -2.44 -18.53 5.64
CA LYS A 122 -2.07 -18.80 4.24
C LYS A 122 -3.28 -19.18 3.39
N GLU A 123 -4.22 -19.92 3.97
CA GLU A 123 -5.45 -20.39 3.31
C GLU A 123 -6.40 -19.22 3.06
N GLN A 124 -6.57 -18.33 4.05
CA GLN A 124 -7.37 -17.11 3.89
C GLN A 124 -6.78 -16.22 2.80
N ALA A 125 -5.46 -16.01 2.81
CA ALA A 125 -4.78 -15.24 1.77
C ALA A 125 -4.96 -15.86 0.37
N LYS A 126 -4.93 -17.20 0.24
CA LYS A 126 -5.21 -17.89 -1.04
C LYS A 126 -6.66 -17.70 -1.49
N ALA A 127 -7.61 -17.80 -0.56
CA ALA A 127 -9.03 -17.66 -0.86
C ALA A 127 -9.36 -16.29 -1.45
N MET A 128 -8.64 -15.23 -1.06
CA MET A 128 -8.79 -13.88 -1.62
C MET A 128 -8.52 -13.79 -3.13
N PHE A 129 -7.79 -14.76 -3.70
CA PHE A 129 -7.44 -14.79 -5.12
C PHE A 129 -8.11 -15.93 -5.90
N THR A 130 -8.89 -16.77 -5.22
CA THR A 130 -9.62 -17.87 -5.83
C THR A 130 -11.06 -17.43 -6.01
N LYS A 131 -11.54 -17.33 -7.25
CA LYS A 131 -12.94 -17.02 -7.56
C LYS A 131 -13.82 -18.26 -7.44
#